data_AF-A0A2I1Z2D6-F1
#
_entry.id   AF-A0A2I1Z2D6-F1
#
_cell.length_a   1.000
_cell.length_b   1.000
_cell.length_c   1.000
_cell.angle_alpha   90.00
_cell.angle_beta   90.00
_cell.angle_gamma   90.00
#
_symmetry.space_group_name_H-M   'P 1'
#
loop_
_entity.id
_entity.type
_entity.pdbx_description
1 polymer ?
#
loop_
_entity_poly.entity_id
_entity_poly.type
_entity_poly.pdbx_seq_one_letter_code
_entity_poly.pdbx_strand_id
1 'polypeptide(L)'
;MKRIKNKIIMNRIFEKDNKIYISFENSWRPVYSLDSEFTSRGTFHLRPGLYFFIDEYGNLEQGSFNNQDEWAIEIGDLKDEYLILNAEVFNLKHEVRIHSSFIDKLKLKHFVTNRMSNFKKIDDLINEDFIIVPEVYDDDSKNHITFEEYNELIKSFPTKTTLDHYTNKVLSEKIEEHFELNKNYEGIYERHIERREKVKNKSINQPLFSDNIDSQITENEIQKFNLAFQKLEVLLENEGVHEKNGKRKY
;
A
#
# COMPACT_ATOMS: atom_id res chain seq x y z
N MET A 1 -30.15 -17.29 -2.89
CA MET A 1 -29.22 -17.08 -4.02
C MET A 1 -27.80 -16.95 -3.46
N LYS A 2 -26.99 -18.01 -3.49
CA LYS A 2 -25.60 -17.97 -3.00
C LYS A 2 -24.81 -17.06 -3.95
N ARG A 3 -24.37 -15.90 -3.47
CA ARG A 3 -23.40 -15.05 -4.17
C ARG A 3 -22.14 -15.90 -4.33
N ILE A 4 -21.89 -16.44 -5.52
CA ILE A 4 -20.60 -17.07 -5.83
C ILE A 4 -19.59 -15.96 -5.60
N LYS A 5 -18.73 -16.13 -4.58
CA LYS A 5 -17.61 -15.24 -4.36
C LYS A 5 -16.66 -15.53 -5.50
N ASN A 6 -16.82 -14.85 -6.62
CA ASN A 6 -15.91 -14.96 -7.74
C ASN A 6 -14.57 -14.39 -7.28
N LYS A 7 -13.70 -15.31 -6.85
CA LYS A 7 -12.35 -15.03 -6.42
C LYS A 7 -11.52 -15.01 -7.70
N ILE A 8 -10.87 -13.88 -7.96
CA ILE A 8 -9.89 -13.81 -9.04
C ILE A 8 -8.70 -14.66 -8.61
N ILE A 9 -8.38 -15.68 -9.40
CA ILE A 9 -7.24 -16.57 -9.18
C ILE A 9 -6.26 -16.28 -10.31
N MET A 10 -5.11 -15.73 -9.93
CA MET A 10 -3.98 -15.57 -10.83
C MET A 10 -3.35 -16.95 -11.02
N ASN A 11 -3.15 -17.35 -12.27
CA ASN A 11 -2.55 -18.62 -12.62
C ASN A 11 -1.03 -18.50 -12.67
N ARG A 12 -0.54 -17.63 -13.55
CA ARG A 12 0.89 -17.43 -13.79
C ARG A 12 1.19 -16.04 -14.31
N ILE A 13 2.47 -15.70 -14.25
CA ILE A 13 3.08 -14.60 -14.98
C ILE A 13 3.96 -15.24 -16.05
N PHE A 14 3.93 -14.74 -17.27
CA PHE A 14 4.73 -15.29 -18.37
C PHE A 14 5.16 -14.20 -19.35
N GLU A 15 6.23 -14.48 -20.09
CA GLU A 15 6.77 -13.63 -21.13
C GLU A 15 6.36 -14.14 -22.51
N LYS A 16 6.03 -13.22 -23.42
CA LYS A 16 5.85 -13.48 -24.84
C LYS A 16 6.18 -12.21 -25.64
N ASP A 17 7.01 -12.32 -26.67
CA ASP A 17 7.37 -11.20 -27.56
C ASP A 17 7.88 -9.95 -26.80
N ASN A 18 8.78 -10.14 -25.83
CA ASN A 18 9.30 -9.11 -24.91
C ASN A 18 8.21 -8.38 -24.08
N LYS A 19 7.02 -8.94 -23.96
CA LYS A 19 5.94 -8.43 -23.10
C LYS A 19 5.67 -9.41 -21.97
N ILE A 20 5.30 -8.86 -20.82
CA ILE A 20 4.92 -9.64 -19.65
C ILE A 20 3.40 -9.65 -19.51
N TYR A 21 2.87 -10.83 -19.25
CA TYR A 21 1.45 -11.08 -19.09
C TYR A 21 1.15 -11.68 -17.72
N ILE A 22 -0.02 -11.33 -17.16
CA ILE A 22 -0.61 -12.05 -16.03
C ILE A 22 -1.82 -12.81 -16.55
N SER A 23 -1.89 -14.12 -16.29
CA SER A 23 -3.05 -14.93 -16.62
C SER A 23 -3.92 -15.29 -15.42
N PHE A 24 -5.19 -15.57 -15.72
CA PHE A 24 -6.25 -15.84 -14.77
C PHE A 24 -7.17 -16.94 -15.29
N GLU A 25 -7.72 -17.74 -14.38
CA GLU A 25 -8.77 -18.69 -14.75
C GLU A 25 -10.00 -17.96 -15.29
N ASN A 26 -10.53 -18.46 -16.40
CA ASN A 26 -11.81 -18.05 -16.96
C ASN A 26 -12.97 -18.73 -16.22
N SER A 27 -13.09 -18.41 -14.93
CA SER A 27 -14.24 -18.81 -14.10
C SER A 27 -15.54 -18.05 -14.45
N TRP A 28 -15.47 -17.13 -15.42
CA TRP A 28 -16.51 -16.17 -15.78
C TRP A 28 -17.17 -16.54 -17.12
N ARG A 29 -17.66 -17.78 -17.19
CA ARG A 29 -18.17 -18.40 -18.43
C ARG A 29 -19.35 -17.68 -19.14
N PRO A 30 -19.99 -16.62 -18.60
CA PRO A 30 -20.92 -15.81 -19.40
C PRO A 30 -20.67 -14.28 -19.36
N VAL A 31 -19.47 -13.80 -19.02
CA VAL A 31 -19.21 -12.34 -18.99
C VAL A 31 -18.87 -11.84 -20.40
N TYR A 32 -19.80 -11.10 -21.00
CA TYR A 32 -19.68 -10.53 -22.36
C TYR A 32 -18.53 -9.51 -22.52
N SER A 33 -17.95 -8.99 -21.43
CA SER A 33 -16.71 -8.20 -21.44
C SER A 33 -16.04 -8.14 -20.05
N LEU A 34 -14.74 -8.49 -19.98
CA LEU A 34 -13.92 -8.38 -18.77
C LEU A 34 -13.78 -6.92 -18.30
N ASP A 35 -13.83 -6.00 -19.25
CA ASP A 35 -13.64 -4.55 -19.09
C ASP A 35 -14.53 -3.94 -18.01
N SER A 36 -15.81 -4.29 -18.00
CA SER A 36 -16.79 -3.70 -17.08
C SER A 36 -16.49 -4.02 -15.60
N GLU A 37 -16.10 -5.25 -15.28
CA GLU A 37 -15.88 -5.70 -13.90
C GLU A 37 -14.56 -5.18 -13.32
N PHE A 38 -13.48 -5.25 -14.10
CA PHE A 38 -12.16 -4.85 -13.61
C PHE A 38 -11.99 -3.32 -13.56
N THR A 39 -12.53 -2.62 -14.57
CA THR A 39 -12.51 -1.15 -14.63
C THR A 39 -13.43 -0.55 -13.58
N SER A 40 -14.65 -1.09 -13.37
CA SER A 40 -15.56 -0.56 -12.33
C SER A 40 -15.00 -0.70 -10.92
N ARG A 41 -14.07 -1.63 -10.70
CA ARG A 41 -13.39 -1.82 -9.42
C ARG A 41 -12.09 -1.02 -9.30
N GLY A 42 -11.57 -0.45 -10.39
CA GLY A 42 -10.26 0.21 -10.38
C GLY A 42 -9.10 -0.77 -10.11
N THR A 43 -9.27 -2.02 -10.53
CA THR A 43 -8.24 -3.07 -10.39
C THR A 43 -7.25 -3.04 -11.55
N PHE A 44 -7.75 -3.32 -12.74
CA PHE A 44 -7.07 -3.15 -14.02
C PHE A 44 -8.04 -2.39 -14.92
N HIS A 45 -7.51 -1.48 -15.70
CA HIS A 45 -8.28 -0.76 -16.70
C HIS A 45 -8.18 -1.54 -18.01
N LEU A 46 -9.18 -2.38 -18.25
CA LEU A 46 -9.20 -3.30 -19.37
C LEU A 46 -10.02 -2.71 -20.52
N ARG A 47 -9.49 -2.87 -21.73
CA ARG A 47 -10.12 -2.54 -23.01
C ARG A 47 -9.67 -3.58 -24.05
N PRO A 48 -10.43 -3.74 -25.15
CA PRO A 48 -10.00 -4.62 -26.24
C PRO A 48 -8.59 -4.26 -26.70
N GLY A 49 -7.71 -5.27 -26.76
CA GLY A 49 -6.30 -5.10 -27.09
C GLY A 49 -5.34 -5.11 -25.89
N LEU A 50 -5.84 -4.92 -24.66
CA LEU A 50 -5.04 -5.02 -23.42
C LEU A 50 -5.20 -6.36 -22.70
N TYR A 51 -6.23 -7.13 -23.07
CA TYR A 51 -6.46 -8.47 -22.58
C TYR A 51 -6.67 -9.44 -23.75
N PHE A 52 -6.37 -10.71 -23.48
CA PHE A 52 -6.32 -11.78 -24.45
C PHE A 52 -6.88 -13.06 -23.83
N PHE A 53 -7.51 -13.91 -24.63
CA PHE A 53 -7.80 -15.28 -24.23
C PHE A 53 -6.64 -16.19 -24.62
N ILE A 54 -6.36 -17.19 -23.80
CA ILE A 54 -5.29 -18.16 -24.06
C ILE A 54 -5.92 -19.41 -24.66
N ASP A 55 -5.51 -19.79 -25.87
CA ASP A 55 -5.97 -21.01 -26.53
C ASP A 55 -5.31 -22.29 -25.98
N GLU A 56 -5.74 -23.46 -26.48
CA GLU A 56 -5.18 -24.76 -26.08
C GLU A 56 -3.69 -24.93 -26.41
N TYR A 57 -3.15 -24.09 -27.30
CA TYR A 57 -1.74 -24.07 -27.72
C TYR A 57 -0.93 -22.96 -27.03
N GLY A 58 -1.55 -22.13 -26.19
CA GLY A 58 -0.89 -20.99 -25.52
C GLY A 58 -0.81 -19.71 -26.36
N ASN A 59 -1.56 -19.60 -27.46
CA ASN A 59 -1.66 -18.37 -28.24
C ASN A 59 -2.59 -17.36 -27.57
N LEU A 60 -2.30 -16.07 -27.81
CA LEU A 60 -3.05 -14.95 -27.28
C LEU A 60 -4.02 -14.46 -28.36
N GLU A 61 -5.32 -14.61 -28.13
CA GLU A 61 -6.37 -14.19 -29.06
C GLU A 61 -7.16 -13.01 -28.50
N GLN A 62 -7.36 -11.98 -29.33
CA GLN A 62 -8.26 -10.87 -29.01
C GLN A 62 -9.71 -11.25 -29.38
N GLY A 63 -10.67 -11.07 -28.47
CA GLY A 63 -12.08 -11.27 -28.79
C GLY A 63 -12.95 -11.68 -27.60
N SER A 64 -14.13 -12.25 -27.89
CA SER A 64 -15.04 -12.88 -26.93
C SER A 64 -15.06 -14.36 -27.23
N PHE A 65 -14.37 -15.18 -26.43
CA PHE A 65 -14.35 -16.62 -26.66
C PHE A 65 -15.13 -17.37 -25.58
N ASN A 66 -16.18 -18.07 -26.01
CA ASN A 66 -16.74 -19.17 -25.25
C ASN A 66 -15.78 -20.36 -25.42
N ASN A 67 -15.35 -20.99 -24.32
CA ASN A 67 -14.57 -22.25 -24.24
C ASN A 67 -13.07 -22.12 -23.92
N GLN A 68 -12.51 -20.94 -23.74
CA GLN A 68 -11.14 -20.83 -23.19
C GLN A 68 -11.18 -20.86 -21.66
N ASP A 69 -10.31 -21.67 -21.05
CA ASP A 69 -10.22 -21.81 -19.60
C ASP A 69 -9.34 -20.73 -18.95
N GLU A 70 -8.60 -19.96 -19.75
CA GLU A 70 -7.66 -18.95 -19.28
C GLU A 70 -7.72 -17.66 -20.13
N TRP A 71 -7.49 -16.53 -19.48
CA TRP A 71 -7.30 -15.23 -20.13
C TRP A 71 -6.12 -14.51 -19.48
N ALA A 72 -5.53 -13.53 -20.17
CA ALA A 72 -4.37 -12.79 -19.73
C ALA A 72 -4.48 -11.30 -20.01
N ILE A 73 -3.75 -10.51 -19.22
CA ILE A 73 -3.58 -9.06 -19.36
C ILE A 73 -2.12 -8.81 -19.69
N GLU A 74 -1.86 -7.98 -20.69
CA GLU A 74 -0.51 -7.45 -20.96
C GLU A 74 -0.18 -6.39 -19.90
N ILE A 75 0.75 -6.68 -18.99
CA ILE A 75 1.06 -5.78 -17.88
C ILE A 75 2.23 -4.86 -18.13
N GLY A 76 3.00 -5.06 -19.21
CA GLY A 76 4.13 -4.21 -19.53
C GLY A 76 5.12 -4.85 -20.50
N ASP A 77 6.10 -4.04 -20.88
CA ASP A 77 7.19 -4.41 -21.79
C ASP A 77 8.47 -4.67 -20.99
N LEU A 78 9.24 -5.68 -21.39
CA LEU A 78 10.58 -5.95 -20.87
C LEU A 78 11.59 -5.15 -21.70
N LYS A 79 12.24 -4.17 -21.07
CA LYS A 79 13.22 -3.28 -21.71
C LYS A 79 14.35 -2.93 -20.75
N ASP A 80 15.59 -2.99 -21.23
CA ASP A 80 16.78 -2.56 -20.49
C ASP A 80 16.86 -3.14 -19.06
N GLU A 81 16.58 -4.44 -18.91
CA GLU A 81 16.54 -5.19 -17.63
C GLU A 81 15.37 -4.86 -16.69
N TYR A 82 14.43 -4.02 -17.11
CA TYR A 82 13.23 -3.69 -16.35
C TYR A 82 11.95 -4.11 -17.06
N LEU A 83 10.97 -4.56 -16.29
CA LEU A 83 9.57 -4.55 -16.68
C LEU A 83 9.03 -3.14 -16.49
N ILE A 84 8.68 -2.48 -17.58
CA ILE A 84 8.00 -1.18 -17.60
C ILE A 84 6.51 -1.44 -17.64
N LEU A 85 5.77 -1.04 -16.60
CA LEU A 85 4.35 -1.33 -16.52
C LEU A 85 3.54 -0.55 -17.56
N ASN A 86 2.55 -1.22 -18.15
CA ASN A 86 1.61 -0.61 -19.08
C ASN A 86 0.74 0.43 -18.35
N ALA A 87 1.01 1.71 -18.63
CA ALA A 87 0.33 2.83 -17.99
C ALA A 87 -1.18 2.82 -18.23
N GLU A 88 -1.66 2.30 -19.36
CA GLU A 88 -3.11 2.21 -19.62
C GLU A 88 -3.76 1.17 -18.70
N VAL A 89 -3.17 -0.02 -18.57
CA VAL A 89 -3.72 -1.12 -17.73
C VAL A 89 -3.79 -0.74 -16.26
N PHE A 90 -2.82 0.01 -15.75
CA PHE A 90 -2.78 0.43 -14.34
C PHE A 90 -3.29 1.85 -14.11
N ASN A 91 -3.63 2.58 -15.18
CA ASN A 91 -4.05 3.98 -15.19
C ASN A 91 -3.05 4.92 -14.49
N LEU A 92 -1.78 4.80 -14.86
CA LEU A 92 -0.64 5.49 -14.22
C LEU A 92 -0.38 6.86 -14.86
N LYS A 93 0.07 7.82 -14.04
CA LYS A 93 0.55 9.14 -14.48
C LYS A 93 2.06 9.16 -14.69
N HIS A 94 2.80 8.42 -13.87
CA HIS A 94 4.25 8.29 -13.91
C HIS A 94 4.68 6.88 -14.30
N GLU A 95 5.93 6.73 -14.72
CA GLU A 95 6.43 5.42 -15.14
C GLU A 95 6.72 4.54 -13.93
N VAL A 96 6.35 3.27 -14.03
CA VAL A 96 6.65 2.27 -13.00
C VAL A 96 7.54 1.19 -13.59
N ARG A 97 8.71 0.99 -12.99
CA ARG A 97 9.70 0.01 -13.42
C ARG A 97 9.94 -1.03 -12.34
N ILE A 98 10.03 -2.30 -12.74
CA ILE A 98 10.37 -3.41 -11.85
C ILE A 98 11.56 -4.14 -12.43
N HIS A 99 12.65 -4.23 -11.68
CA HIS A 99 13.82 -4.97 -12.15
C HIS A 99 13.47 -6.42 -12.48
N SER A 100 13.93 -6.90 -13.64
CA SER A 100 13.52 -8.18 -14.26
C SER A 100 13.77 -9.39 -13.37
N SER A 101 14.80 -9.35 -12.52
CA SER A 101 15.11 -10.40 -11.53
C SER A 101 14.01 -10.68 -10.50
N PHE A 102 12.98 -9.82 -10.43
CA PHE A 102 11.86 -9.97 -9.51
C PHE A 102 10.57 -10.47 -10.17
N ILE A 103 10.51 -10.61 -11.50
CA ILE A 103 9.27 -10.97 -12.22
C ILE A 103 8.69 -12.30 -11.68
N ASP A 104 9.52 -13.32 -11.48
CA ASP A 104 9.09 -14.62 -10.96
C ASP A 104 8.63 -14.59 -9.49
N LYS A 105 8.97 -13.53 -8.74
CA LYS A 105 8.56 -13.32 -7.35
C LYS A 105 7.23 -12.58 -7.24
N LEU A 106 6.76 -11.98 -8.34
CA LEU A 106 5.51 -11.24 -8.36
C LEU A 106 4.31 -12.19 -8.20
N LYS A 107 3.24 -11.61 -7.65
CA LYS A 107 2.03 -12.29 -7.18
C LYS A 107 0.91 -11.28 -7.27
N LEU A 108 -0.34 -11.74 -7.38
CA LEU A 108 -1.51 -10.86 -7.49
C LEU A 108 -1.56 -9.77 -6.40
N LYS A 109 -1.14 -10.09 -5.17
CA LYS A 109 -1.08 -9.13 -4.05
C LYS A 109 -0.22 -7.90 -4.31
N HIS A 110 0.80 -7.99 -5.18
CA HIS A 110 1.67 -6.87 -5.54
C HIS A 110 0.93 -5.89 -6.44
N PHE A 111 0.09 -6.39 -7.35
CA PHE A 111 -0.69 -5.57 -8.26
C PHE A 111 -1.99 -5.04 -7.63
N VAL A 112 -2.68 -5.86 -6.82
CA VAL A 112 -4.04 -5.57 -6.36
C VAL A 112 -4.24 -5.86 -4.86
N THR A 113 -4.76 -4.88 -4.13
CA THR A 113 -5.23 -5.01 -2.74
C THR A 113 -6.65 -4.48 -2.59
N ASN A 114 -7.53 -5.23 -1.93
CA ASN A 114 -8.95 -4.87 -1.75
C ASN A 114 -9.68 -4.45 -3.04
N ARG A 115 -9.35 -5.10 -4.16
CA ARG A 115 -9.89 -4.75 -5.49
C ARG A 115 -9.49 -3.36 -5.97
N MET A 116 -8.33 -2.84 -5.57
CA MET A 116 -7.75 -1.62 -6.13
C MET A 116 -6.33 -1.90 -6.61
N SER A 117 -5.92 -1.25 -7.70
CA SER A 117 -4.53 -1.25 -8.15
C SER A 117 -3.63 -0.61 -7.10
N ASN A 118 -2.60 -1.34 -6.67
CA ASN A 118 -1.62 -0.83 -5.71
C ASN A 118 -0.73 0.23 -6.37
N PHE A 119 -0.30 -0.01 -7.61
CA PHE A 119 0.51 0.94 -8.36
C PHE A 119 -0.23 2.26 -8.60
N LYS A 120 -1.52 2.20 -8.95
CA LYS A 120 -2.34 3.41 -9.08
C LYS A 120 -2.38 4.24 -7.80
N LYS A 121 -2.50 3.56 -6.66
CA LYS A 121 -2.56 4.22 -5.34
C LYS A 121 -1.24 4.87 -4.97
N ILE A 122 -0.12 4.24 -5.29
CA ILE A 122 1.22 4.80 -5.09
C ILE A 122 1.40 6.01 -6.01
N ASP A 123 1.12 5.83 -7.30
CA ASP A 123 1.20 6.87 -8.35
C ASP A 123 0.37 8.13 -8.05
N ASP A 124 -0.77 7.99 -7.38
CA ASP A 124 -1.57 9.15 -6.95
C ASP A 124 -0.95 9.95 -5.79
N LEU A 125 0.02 9.39 -5.07
CA LEU A 125 0.64 10.00 -3.90
C LEU A 125 2.02 10.59 -4.19
N ILE A 126 2.61 10.29 -5.34
CA ILE A 126 3.96 10.72 -5.75
C ILE A 126 3.89 11.61 -6.99
N ASN A 127 4.95 12.35 -7.26
CA ASN A 127 5.09 13.24 -8.44
C ASN A 127 6.27 12.83 -9.34
N GLU A 128 6.74 11.60 -9.20
CA GLU A 128 7.93 11.07 -9.87
C GLU A 128 7.70 9.61 -10.25
N ASP A 129 8.60 9.07 -11.08
CA ASP A 129 8.59 7.66 -11.45
C ASP A 129 8.80 6.77 -10.22
N PHE A 130 8.40 5.51 -10.31
CA PHE A 130 8.53 4.55 -9.22
C PHE A 130 9.30 3.31 -9.66
N ILE A 131 10.48 3.12 -9.09
CA ILE A 131 11.43 2.10 -9.55
C ILE A 131 11.66 1.07 -8.44
N ILE A 132 11.44 -0.21 -8.75
CA ILE A 132 11.76 -1.32 -7.85
C ILE A 132 13.10 -1.92 -8.28
N VAL A 133 14.10 -1.81 -7.39
CA VAL A 133 15.51 -2.10 -7.68
C VAL A 133 16.08 -3.24 -6.82
N PRO A 134 17.22 -3.85 -7.21
CA PRO A 134 18.02 -4.73 -6.36
C PRO A 134 18.51 -4.03 -5.09
N GLU A 135 18.91 -4.81 -4.07
CA GLU A 135 19.47 -4.25 -2.81
C GLU A 135 20.73 -3.43 -3.04
N VAL A 136 21.52 -3.80 -4.05
CA VAL A 136 22.69 -3.05 -4.48
C VAL A 136 22.27 -2.24 -5.71
N TYR A 137 21.87 -1.00 -5.48
CA TYR A 137 21.55 -0.03 -6.52
C TYR A 137 22.32 1.26 -6.23
N ASP A 138 23.16 1.68 -7.18
CA ASP A 138 24.08 2.81 -7.03
C ASP A 138 23.47 4.06 -7.69
N ASP A 139 22.40 4.56 -7.07
CA ASP A 139 21.75 5.82 -7.42
C ASP A 139 21.24 6.48 -6.14
N ASP A 140 21.56 7.76 -5.95
CA ASP A 140 21.12 8.55 -4.79
C ASP A 140 19.73 9.19 -4.99
N SER A 141 19.06 8.88 -6.11
CA SER A 141 17.69 9.33 -6.38
C SER A 141 16.70 8.83 -5.31
N LYS A 142 15.61 9.56 -5.08
CA LYS A 142 14.59 9.19 -4.07
C LYS A 142 13.37 8.48 -4.64
N ASN A 143 13.44 8.09 -5.91
CA ASN A 143 12.32 7.54 -6.68
C ASN A 143 12.36 6.00 -6.77
N HIS A 144 13.25 5.36 -6.00
CA HIS A 144 13.41 3.91 -6.01
C HIS A 144 13.24 3.30 -4.62
N ILE A 145 12.87 2.02 -4.60
CA ILE A 145 12.82 1.18 -3.40
C ILE A 145 13.30 -0.23 -3.74
N THR A 146 13.79 -0.96 -2.75
CA THR A 146 14.11 -2.38 -2.90
C THR A 146 12.86 -3.24 -2.99
N PHE A 147 12.99 -4.47 -3.49
CA PHE A 147 11.88 -5.42 -3.52
C PHE A 147 11.39 -5.84 -2.11
N GLU A 148 12.28 -5.81 -1.12
CA GLU A 148 11.95 -6.08 0.29
C GLU A 148 11.06 -4.97 0.85
N GLU A 149 11.47 -3.71 0.67
CA GLU A 149 10.70 -2.52 1.08
C GLU A 149 9.36 -2.45 0.36
N TYR A 150 9.32 -2.80 -0.93
CA TYR A 150 8.07 -2.91 -1.66
C TYR A 150 7.13 -3.96 -1.06
N ASN A 151 7.65 -5.13 -0.65
CA ASN A 151 6.85 -6.14 0.02
C ASN A 151 6.26 -5.64 1.34
N GLU A 152 7.05 -4.92 2.14
CA GLU A 152 6.58 -4.31 3.39
C GLU A 152 5.54 -3.22 3.15
N LEU A 153 5.75 -2.38 2.13
CA LEU A 153 4.77 -1.40 1.69
C LEU A 153 3.45 -2.07 1.34
N ILE A 154 3.46 -3.13 0.52
CA ILE A 154 2.24 -3.86 0.13
C ILE A 154 1.56 -4.53 1.36
N LYS A 155 2.32 -5.05 2.33
CA LYS A 155 1.77 -5.59 3.59
C LYS A 155 1.11 -4.51 4.46
N SER A 156 1.58 -3.26 4.36
CA SER A 156 1.06 -2.13 5.12
C SER A 156 -0.33 -1.68 4.65
N PHE A 157 -0.70 -1.96 3.40
CA PHE A 157 -1.96 -1.51 2.81
C PHE A 157 -3.16 -1.95 3.66
N PRO A 158 -4.15 -1.07 3.90
CA PRO A 158 -5.28 -1.38 4.77
C PRO A 158 -6.02 -2.60 4.22
N THR A 159 -6.51 -3.47 5.10
CA THR A 159 -7.40 -4.58 4.70
C THR A 159 -8.83 -4.08 4.54
N LYS A 160 -9.70 -4.84 3.86
CA LYS A 160 -11.13 -4.52 3.79
C LYS A 160 -11.73 -4.24 5.18
N THR A 161 -11.43 -5.09 6.16
CA THR A 161 -11.87 -4.90 7.55
C THR A 161 -11.37 -3.58 8.14
N THR A 162 -10.14 -3.18 7.82
CA THR A 162 -9.57 -1.89 8.27
C THR A 162 -10.35 -0.72 7.67
N LEU A 163 -10.66 -0.77 6.37
CA LEU A 163 -11.46 0.24 5.68
C LEU A 163 -12.90 0.30 6.21
N ASP A 164 -13.52 -0.86 6.48
CA ASP A 164 -14.86 -0.95 7.03
C ASP A 164 -14.91 -0.33 8.46
N HIS A 165 -13.92 -0.62 9.31
CA HIS A 165 -13.83 0.01 10.64
C HIS A 165 -13.62 1.52 10.56
N TYR A 166 -12.71 1.98 9.70
CA TYR A 166 -12.49 3.42 9.49
C TYR A 166 -13.76 4.13 9.00
N THR A 167 -14.45 3.55 8.01
CA THR A 167 -15.69 4.12 7.47
C THR A 167 -16.77 4.21 8.54
N ASN A 168 -16.95 3.15 9.34
CA ASN A 168 -17.94 3.16 10.41
C ASN A 168 -17.62 4.17 11.51
N LYS A 169 -16.33 4.34 11.86
CA LYS A 169 -15.88 5.40 12.77
C LYS A 169 -16.27 6.79 12.24
N VAL A 170 -15.87 7.11 11.00
CA VAL A 170 -16.13 8.44 10.41
C VAL A 170 -17.63 8.72 10.29
N LEU A 171 -18.43 7.70 9.96
CA LEU A 171 -19.88 7.84 9.90
C LEU A 171 -20.49 8.00 11.30
N SER A 172 -19.99 7.28 12.30
CA SER A 172 -20.51 7.36 13.66
C SER A 172 -20.29 8.75 14.25
N GLU A 173 -19.08 9.32 14.10
CA GLU A 173 -18.76 10.69 14.53
C GLU A 173 -19.71 11.74 13.92
N LYS A 174 -20.16 11.52 12.68
CA LYS A 174 -21.06 12.46 11.99
C LYS A 174 -22.52 12.35 12.41
N ILE A 175 -22.94 11.21 12.95
CA ILE A 175 -24.36 10.95 13.24
C ILE A 175 -24.65 10.82 14.74
N GLU A 176 -23.63 10.75 15.60
CA GLU A 176 -23.79 10.57 17.05
C GLU A 176 -24.49 11.74 17.74
N GLU A 177 -24.39 12.95 17.19
CA GLU A 177 -25.14 14.11 17.69
C GLU A 177 -26.65 13.99 17.40
N HIS A 178 -27.04 13.15 16.44
CA HIS A 178 -28.41 13.03 15.97
C HIS A 178 -29.06 11.70 16.38
N PHE A 179 -28.27 10.65 16.60
CA PHE A 179 -28.76 9.30 16.86
C PHE A 179 -27.91 8.62 17.94
N GLU A 180 -28.58 7.88 18.81
CA GLU A 180 -27.89 6.97 19.73
C GLU A 180 -27.25 5.81 18.95
N LEU A 181 -25.93 5.66 19.10
CA LEU A 181 -25.18 4.60 18.44
C LEU A 181 -25.31 3.28 19.19
N ASN A 182 -25.45 2.18 18.45
CA ASN A 182 -25.54 0.84 19.03
C ASN A 182 -24.19 0.25 19.50
N LYS A 183 -23.06 0.88 19.14
CA LYS A 183 -21.70 0.44 19.44
C LYS A 183 -20.76 1.65 19.50
N ASN A 184 -19.68 1.51 20.27
CA ASN A 184 -18.55 2.43 20.22
C ASN A 184 -17.65 2.07 19.02
N TYR A 185 -17.87 2.74 17.88
CA TYR A 185 -17.12 2.50 16.64
C TYR A 185 -15.69 3.03 16.68
N GLU A 186 -15.43 4.12 17.41
CA GLU A 186 -14.08 4.65 17.66
C GLU A 186 -13.19 3.58 18.30
N GLY A 187 -13.60 3.09 19.48
CA GLY A 187 -12.84 2.10 20.21
C GLY A 187 -12.76 0.74 19.49
N ILE A 188 -13.67 0.44 18.56
CA ILE A 188 -13.55 -0.74 17.69
C ILE A 188 -12.40 -0.53 16.68
N TYR A 189 -12.33 0.64 16.05
CA TYR A 189 -11.28 0.96 15.08
C TYR A 189 -9.89 1.03 15.75
N GLU A 190 -9.75 1.74 16.87
CA GLU A 190 -8.48 1.86 17.60
C GLU A 190 -7.93 0.48 17.99
N ARG A 191 -8.75 -0.36 18.62
CA ARG A 191 -8.36 -1.73 18.99
C ARG A 191 -7.97 -2.58 17.79
N HIS A 192 -8.58 -2.36 16.63
CA HIS A 192 -8.21 -3.06 15.39
C HIS A 192 -6.82 -2.64 14.90
N ILE A 193 -6.55 -1.34 14.87
CA ILE A 193 -5.24 -0.79 14.49
C ILE A 193 -4.15 -1.28 15.45
N GLU A 194 -4.37 -1.17 16.77
CA GLU A 194 -3.40 -1.65 17.76
C GLU A 194 -3.04 -3.12 17.60
N ARG A 195 -4.04 -3.99 17.39
CA ARG A 195 -3.79 -5.42 17.18
C ARG A 195 -2.95 -5.65 15.93
N ARG A 196 -3.21 -4.89 14.87
CA ARG A 196 -2.47 -4.99 13.61
C ARG A 196 -1.01 -4.58 13.78
N GLU A 197 -0.75 -3.47 14.48
CA GLU A 197 0.61 -3.01 14.76
C GLU A 197 1.34 -3.94 15.74
N LYS A 198 0.66 -4.47 16.76
CA LYS A 198 1.24 -5.51 17.66
C LYS A 198 1.63 -6.79 16.92
N VAL A 199 0.88 -7.19 15.88
CA VAL A 199 1.23 -8.35 15.04
C VAL A 199 2.43 -8.06 14.15
N LYS A 200 2.55 -6.86 13.59
CA LYS A 200 3.76 -6.43 12.87
C LYS A 200 4.98 -6.45 13.80
N ASN A 201 4.85 -5.87 14.98
CA ASN A 201 5.96 -5.77 15.94
C ASN A 201 6.35 -7.13 16.56
N LYS A 202 5.45 -8.12 16.61
CA LYS A 202 5.80 -9.50 17.00
C LYS A 202 6.67 -10.23 15.95
N SER A 203 6.63 -9.80 14.69
CA SER A 203 7.57 -10.25 13.64
C SER A 203 8.92 -9.52 13.74
N ILE A 204 8.99 -8.43 14.52
CA ILE A 204 10.13 -7.55 14.74
C ILE A 204 10.57 -7.68 16.21
N ASN A 205 10.80 -8.92 16.66
CA ASN A 205 11.70 -9.17 17.80
C ASN A 205 13.15 -9.29 17.30
N GLN A 206 13.49 -8.55 16.24
CA GLN A 206 14.84 -8.13 15.96
C GLN A 206 14.82 -6.60 16.06
N PRO A 207 15.61 -6.00 16.95
CA PRO A 207 15.65 -4.55 17.04
C PRO A 207 16.13 -3.98 15.70
N LEU A 208 15.50 -2.88 15.27
CA LEU A 208 15.78 -2.20 14.00
C LEU A 208 17.23 -1.68 13.90
N PHE A 209 17.93 -1.61 15.03
CA PHE A 209 19.36 -1.33 15.16
C PHE A 209 19.94 -2.16 16.32
N SER A 210 21.25 -2.44 16.33
CA SER A 210 21.88 -3.14 17.46
C SER A 210 21.57 -2.42 18.79
N ASP A 211 21.37 -3.16 19.90
CA ASP A 211 21.02 -2.65 21.25
C ASP A 211 21.82 -1.42 21.73
N ASN A 212 23.00 -1.18 21.13
CA ASN A 212 23.88 -0.05 21.41
C ASN A 212 23.43 1.29 20.80
N ILE A 213 22.66 1.28 19.70
CA ILE A 213 22.21 2.52 19.04
C ILE A 213 20.93 3.04 19.70
N ASP A 214 20.01 2.14 20.07
CA ASP A 214 18.79 2.48 20.81
C ASP A 214 19.10 3.02 22.21
N SER A 215 20.13 2.48 22.89
CA SER A 215 20.58 3.00 24.17
C SER A 215 21.15 4.42 24.04
N GLN A 216 21.94 4.70 22.99
CA GLN A 216 22.51 6.02 22.74
C GLN A 216 21.47 7.08 22.36
N ILE A 217 20.42 6.71 21.62
CA ILE A 217 19.32 7.62 21.29
C ILE A 217 18.53 7.94 22.57
N THR A 218 18.20 6.92 23.36
CA THR A 218 17.48 7.07 24.63
C THR A 218 18.27 7.94 25.61
N GLU A 219 19.58 7.73 25.72
CA GLU A 219 20.46 8.49 26.60
C GLU A 219 20.59 9.95 26.15
N ASN A 220 20.67 10.21 24.83
CA ASN A 220 20.64 11.56 24.28
C ASN A 220 19.30 12.29 24.53
N GLU A 221 18.17 11.59 24.46
CA GLU A 221 16.86 12.18 24.77
C GLU A 221 16.74 12.54 26.25
N ILE A 222 17.18 11.64 27.15
CA ILE A 222 17.22 11.92 28.59
C ILE A 222 18.10 13.14 28.89
N GLN A 223 19.25 13.27 28.25
CA GLN A 223 20.13 14.44 28.41
C GLN A 223 19.45 15.74 27.95
N LYS A 224 18.72 15.72 26.82
CA LYS A 224 17.96 16.89 26.35
C LYS A 224 16.87 17.29 27.33
N PHE A 225 16.14 16.32 27.90
CA PHE A 225 15.11 16.59 28.90
C PHE A 225 15.70 17.14 30.20
N ASN A 226 16.82 16.60 30.68
CA ASN A 226 17.50 17.11 31.87
C ASN A 226 18.02 18.53 31.66
N LEU A 227 18.55 18.84 30.48
CA LEU A 227 18.98 20.20 30.14
C LEU A 227 17.80 21.18 30.07
N ALA A 228 16.66 20.76 29.51
CA ALA A 228 15.45 21.55 29.50
C ALA A 228 14.94 21.81 30.92
N PHE A 229 14.98 20.80 31.79
CA PHE A 229 14.58 20.89 33.19
C PHE A 229 15.47 21.88 33.97
N GLN A 230 16.80 21.78 33.84
CA GLN A 230 17.73 22.71 34.48
C GLN A 230 17.52 24.15 34.01
N LYS A 231 17.25 24.37 32.72
CA LYS A 231 16.93 25.70 32.20
C LYS A 231 15.63 26.25 32.79
N LEU A 232 14.62 25.40 32.96
CA LEU A 232 13.36 25.78 33.60
C LEU A 232 13.57 26.12 35.08
N GLU A 233 14.38 25.36 35.82
CA GLU A 233 14.74 25.68 37.21
C GLU A 233 15.44 27.05 37.31
N VAL A 234 16.42 27.30 36.45
CA VAL A 234 17.13 28.60 36.42
C VAL A 234 16.17 29.75 36.09
N LEU A 235 15.21 29.54 35.19
CA LEU A 235 14.19 30.56 34.87
C LEU A 235 13.27 30.83 36.07
N LEU A 236 12.83 29.77 36.77
CA LEU A 236 11.98 29.87 37.95
C LEU A 236 12.71 30.51 39.14
N GLU A 237 14.00 30.27 39.32
CA GLU A 237 14.83 30.94 40.33
C GLU A 237 15.03 32.43 40.03
N ASN A 238 15.11 32.81 38.75
CA ASN A 238 15.27 34.21 38.34
C ASN A 238 13.96 35.01 38.33
N GLU A 239 12.79 34.37 38.12
CA GLU A 239 11.49 35.03 38.18
C GLU A 239 11.00 35.29 39.62
N GLY A 240 11.59 34.64 40.63
CA GLY A 240 11.29 34.83 42.05
C GLY A 240 11.71 36.17 42.68
N VAL A 241 12.31 37.10 41.91
CA VAL A 241 12.81 38.40 42.43
C VAL A 241 11.97 39.62 42.02
N HIS A 242 10.88 39.46 41.25
CA HIS A 242 10.01 40.60 40.88
C HIS A 242 8.53 40.44 41.25
N GLU A 243 8.22 39.99 42.47
CA GLU A 243 6.85 40.12 43.04
C GLU A 243 6.81 40.74 44.44
N LYS A 244 7.59 41.81 44.70
CA LYS A 244 7.25 42.77 45.77
C LYS A 244 7.65 44.19 45.40
N ASN A 245 6.70 44.94 44.85
CA ASN A 245 6.38 46.30 45.33
C ASN A 245 5.15 46.83 44.59
N GLY A 246 3.98 46.67 45.21
CA GLY A 246 2.74 47.19 44.66
C GLY A 246 1.51 47.02 45.56
N LYS A 247 1.65 47.18 46.90
CA LYS A 247 0.49 47.42 47.77
C LYS A 247 0.63 48.72 48.56
N ARG A 248 -0.17 49.70 48.12
CA ARG A 248 -0.85 50.84 48.80
C ARG A 248 -0.39 51.27 50.21
N LYS A 249 -0.21 52.60 50.35
CA LYS A 249 -0.52 53.49 51.50
C LYS A 249 -0.21 54.91 51.01
N TYR A 250 -1.04 55.96 51.06
CA TYR A 250 -2.31 56.29 51.73
C TYR A 250 -3.20 57.05 50.73
#